data_AF-A0A7Y7I8U5-F1
#
_entry.id   AF-A0A7Y7I8U5-F1
#
_cell.length_a   1.000
_cell.length_b   1.000
_cell.length_c   1.000
_cell.angle_alpha   90.00
_cell.angle_beta   90.00
_cell.angle_gamma   90.00
#
_symmetry.space_group_name_H-M   'P 1'
#
loop_
_entity.id
_entity.type
_entity.pdbx_description
1 polymer ?
#
loop_
_entity_poly.entity_id
_entity_poly.type
_entity_poly.pdbx_seq_one_letter_code
_entity_poly.pdbx_strand_id
1 'polypeptide(L)'
;MKAKSIRFILPAFLAAAATGSAIAGTISCVPAPGNAGPAPWIRRIAIDEHARTVNMDVVRHRTKEADTMGKMRAELLSMDETQGGEPVYVFNAIPTAGSEVTNLFRLFKAGEWRLASAGVAFMGKVPVLRGIEPGIAFDCRRSDLG
;
A
#
# COMPACT_ATOMS: atom_id res chain seq x y z
N MET A 1 -27.42 32.64 -54.42
CA MET A 1 -27.16 31.29 -53.86
C MET A 1 -26.37 31.42 -52.58
N LYS A 2 -26.95 31.14 -51.41
CA LYS A 2 -26.25 31.13 -50.10
C LYS A 2 -26.70 29.87 -49.36
N ALA A 3 -25.79 28.91 -49.20
CA ALA A 3 -26.09 27.62 -48.61
C ALA A 3 -25.63 27.55 -47.14
N LYS A 4 -26.64 27.41 -46.28
CA LYS A 4 -26.75 26.62 -45.03
C LYS A 4 -25.60 26.65 -44.02
N SER A 5 -25.91 27.27 -42.88
CA SER A 5 -25.28 27.08 -41.57
C SER A 5 -25.48 25.63 -41.09
N ILE A 6 -24.39 24.92 -40.84
CA ILE A 6 -24.39 23.57 -40.25
C ILE A 6 -24.07 23.73 -38.77
N ARG A 7 -25.06 23.45 -37.91
CA ARG A 7 -24.89 23.32 -36.47
C ARG A 7 -24.17 22.00 -36.18
N PHE A 8 -22.93 22.06 -35.70
CA PHE A 8 -22.26 20.90 -35.13
C PHE A 8 -22.70 20.73 -33.68
N ILE A 9 -23.49 19.68 -33.46
CA ILE A 9 -23.92 19.20 -32.15
C ILE A 9 -22.75 18.42 -31.56
N LEU A 10 -22.36 18.82 -30.35
CA LEU A 10 -21.39 18.16 -29.47
C LEU A 10 -21.80 16.68 -29.24
N PRO A 11 -20.94 15.68 -29.47
CA PRO A 11 -21.08 14.40 -28.80
C PRO A 11 -20.21 14.43 -27.55
N ALA A 12 -20.85 14.75 -26.42
CA ALA A 12 -20.36 14.40 -25.10
C ALA A 12 -20.35 12.88 -24.95
N PHE A 13 -19.28 12.23 -25.39
CA PHE A 13 -19.05 10.81 -25.15
C PHE A 13 -17.56 10.59 -24.91
N LEU A 14 -17.24 10.33 -23.63
CA LEU A 14 -16.17 9.46 -23.09
C LEU A 14 -15.75 9.96 -21.71
N ALA A 15 -16.72 10.06 -20.79
CA ALA A 15 -16.46 9.99 -19.35
C ALA A 15 -16.80 8.56 -18.88
N ALA A 16 -15.99 7.60 -19.32
CA ALA A 16 -16.05 6.21 -18.86
C ALA A 16 -14.61 5.77 -18.57
N ALA A 17 -14.01 6.35 -17.54
CA ALA A 17 -12.77 5.87 -16.96
C ALA A 17 -13.08 5.44 -15.52
N ALA A 18 -13.26 4.12 -15.39
CA ALA A 18 -13.08 3.31 -14.18
C ALA A 18 -13.71 3.86 -12.88
N THR A 19 -15.03 3.72 -12.75
CA THR A 19 -15.56 3.28 -11.45
C THR A 19 -15.29 1.78 -11.33
N GLY A 20 -14.02 1.45 -11.06
CA GLY A 20 -13.70 0.13 -10.53
C GLY A 20 -14.56 -0.07 -9.30
N SER A 21 -15.42 -1.10 -9.32
CA SER A 21 -16.25 -1.47 -8.19
C SER A 21 -15.33 -1.86 -7.04
N ALA A 22 -14.91 -0.89 -6.23
CA ALA A 22 -14.22 -1.14 -4.99
C ALA A 22 -15.22 -1.80 -4.04
N ILE A 23 -15.34 -3.12 -4.12
CA ILE A 23 -15.88 -3.91 -3.02
C ILE A 23 -14.89 -3.67 -1.89
N ALA A 24 -15.23 -2.73 -1.01
CA ALA A 24 -14.38 -2.34 0.10
C ALA A 24 -14.17 -3.56 1.00
N GLY A 25 -13.00 -4.17 0.87
CA GLY A 25 -12.64 -5.40 1.56
C GLY A 25 -11.62 -5.12 2.65
N THR A 26 -11.53 -6.03 3.61
CA THR A 26 -10.37 -6.09 4.49
C THR A 26 -9.35 -7.04 3.91
N ILE A 27 -8.10 -6.62 3.81
CA ILE A 27 -6.99 -7.49 3.42
C ILE A 27 -6.14 -7.75 4.64
N SER A 28 -5.81 -9.01 4.88
CA SER A 28 -4.79 -9.35 5.86
C SER A 28 -3.67 -10.16 5.24
N CYS A 29 -2.45 -9.72 5.49
CA CYS A 29 -1.22 -10.32 4.99
C CYS A 29 -0.33 -10.76 6.14
N VAL A 30 0.28 -11.92 6.01
CA VAL A 30 1.36 -12.41 6.88
C VAL A 30 2.58 -12.77 6.02
N PRO A 31 3.83 -12.69 6.54
CA PRO A 31 4.99 -13.11 5.78
C PRO A 31 4.83 -14.55 5.27
N ALA A 32 5.13 -14.78 3.98
CA ALA A 32 5.01 -16.12 3.41
C ALA A 32 6.00 -17.10 4.09
N PRO A 33 5.64 -18.38 4.26
CA PRO A 33 6.51 -19.37 4.89
C PRO A 33 7.82 -19.54 4.10
N GLY A 34 8.94 -19.64 4.83
CA GLY A 34 10.28 -19.76 4.23
C GLY A 34 10.97 -18.43 3.91
N ASN A 35 10.30 -17.29 4.08
CA ASN A 35 10.94 -15.97 3.94
C ASN A 35 11.60 -15.50 5.24
N ALA A 36 12.92 -15.57 5.29
CA ALA A 36 13.76 -14.80 6.23
C ALA A 36 14.19 -13.45 5.61
N GLY A 37 13.33 -12.85 4.79
CA GLY A 37 13.63 -11.65 4.01
C GLY A 37 13.89 -10.39 4.85
N PRO A 38 14.37 -9.30 4.22
CA PRO A 38 14.91 -8.08 4.88
C PRO A 38 13.98 -7.33 5.83
N ALA A 39 12.67 -7.59 5.84
CA ALA A 39 11.74 -7.08 6.86
C ALA A 39 11.24 -8.19 7.81
N PRO A 40 12.13 -8.88 8.57
CA PRO A 40 11.72 -9.95 9.50
C PRO A 40 10.91 -9.41 10.69
N TRP A 41 10.83 -8.09 10.81
CA TRP A 41 10.17 -7.38 11.88
C TRP A 41 8.67 -7.19 11.62
N ILE A 42 8.16 -7.25 10.38
CA ILE A 42 6.72 -7.16 10.13
C ILE A 42 6.10 -8.56 10.25
N ARG A 43 5.11 -8.73 11.11
CA ARG A 43 4.43 -10.02 11.35
C ARG A 43 3.04 -10.10 10.74
N ARG A 44 2.35 -8.96 10.63
CA ARG A 44 1.03 -8.88 10.00
C ARG A 44 0.80 -7.48 9.46
N ILE A 45 0.09 -7.42 8.35
CA ILE A 45 -0.50 -6.20 7.79
C ILE A 45 -2.00 -6.44 7.67
N ALA A 46 -2.81 -5.50 8.12
CA ALA A 46 -4.25 -5.49 7.94
C ALA A 46 -4.66 -4.16 7.32
N ILE A 47 -5.22 -4.20 6.12
CA ILE A 47 -5.70 -3.05 5.36
C ILE A 47 -7.21 -3.06 5.42
N ASP A 48 -7.79 -1.96 5.88
CA ASP A 48 -9.21 -1.68 5.74
C ASP A 48 -9.35 -0.63 4.64
N GLU A 49 -9.83 -1.06 3.48
CA GLU A 49 -10.01 -0.19 2.32
C GLU A 49 -11.10 0.87 2.54
N HIS A 50 -12.16 0.52 3.29
CA HIS A 50 -13.26 1.43 3.57
C HIS A 50 -12.83 2.56 4.50
N ALA A 51 -12.17 2.20 5.60
CA ALA A 51 -11.65 3.16 6.57
C ALA A 51 -10.36 3.85 6.10
N ARG A 52 -9.75 3.39 4.99
CA ARG A 52 -8.42 3.80 4.50
C ARG A 52 -7.35 3.72 5.58
N THR A 53 -7.39 2.65 6.38
CA THR A 53 -6.43 2.44 7.47
C THR A 53 -5.59 1.21 7.24
N VAL A 54 -4.35 1.26 7.73
CA VAL A 54 -3.45 0.10 7.75
C VAL A 54 -2.95 -0.11 9.18
N ASN A 55 -3.15 -1.32 9.69
CA ASN A 55 -2.63 -1.75 10.98
C ASN A 55 -1.55 -2.79 10.77
N MET A 56 -0.42 -2.62 11.45
CA MET A 56 0.72 -3.51 11.32
C MET A 56 1.12 -4.06 12.69
N ASP A 57 1.31 -5.37 12.77
CA ASP A 57 1.97 -6.00 13.91
C ASP A 57 3.45 -6.14 13.58
N VAL A 58 4.29 -5.62 14.47
CA VAL A 58 5.72 -5.44 14.23
C VAL A 58 6.53 -5.91 15.43
N VAL A 59 7.74 -6.42 15.21
CA VAL A 59 8.72 -6.70 16.25
C VAL A 59 9.47 -5.41 16.53
N ARG A 60 9.34 -4.86 17.74
CA ARG A 60 10.03 -3.62 18.15
C ARG A 60 11.44 -3.89 18.64
N HIS A 61 11.59 -4.95 19.43
CA HIS A 61 12.86 -5.37 19.99
C HIS A 61 12.98 -6.88 19.89
N ARG A 62 14.17 -7.34 19.58
CA ARG A 62 14.52 -8.76 19.54
C ARG A 62 15.62 -8.98 20.56
N THR A 63 15.32 -9.75 21.60
CA THR A 63 16.34 -10.28 22.51
C THR A 63 16.68 -11.70 22.11
N LYS A 64 17.70 -12.29 22.74
CA LYS A 64 18.08 -13.69 22.49
C LYS A 64 16.98 -14.66 22.94
N GLU A 65 16.14 -14.24 23.88
CA GLU A 65 15.11 -15.04 24.52
C GLU A 65 13.69 -14.75 23.97
N ALA A 66 13.41 -13.54 23.49
CA ALA A 66 12.06 -13.16 23.06
C ALA A 66 12.01 -12.01 22.04
N ASP A 67 10.99 -12.04 21.20
CA ASP A 67 10.58 -10.91 20.37
C ASP A 67 9.53 -10.09 21.12
N THR A 68 9.78 -8.79 21.30
CA THR A 68 8.76 -7.86 21.81
C THR A 68 7.90 -7.37 20.65
N MET A 69 6.65 -7.81 20.64
CA MET A 69 5.66 -7.37 19.66
C MET A 69 5.16 -5.97 19.98
N GLY A 70 4.90 -5.20 18.95
CA GLY A 70 4.27 -3.90 19.02
C GLY A 70 3.30 -3.69 17.86
N LYS A 71 2.43 -2.71 18.02
CA LYS A 71 1.55 -2.25 16.95
C LYS A 71 2.12 -0.98 16.34
N MET A 72 1.95 -0.86 15.03
CA MET A 72 2.28 0.32 14.25
C MET A 72 1.05 0.66 13.41
N ARG A 73 0.65 1.93 13.48
CA ARG A 73 -0.40 2.46 12.63
C ARG A 73 0.22 3.04 11.38
N ALA A 74 -0.41 2.77 10.26
CA ALA A 74 -0.05 3.32 8.97
C ALA A 74 -1.29 3.93 8.32
N GLU A 75 -1.06 4.91 7.45
CA GLU A 75 -2.12 5.55 6.68
C GLU A 75 -2.08 5.03 5.24
N LEU A 76 -3.25 4.69 4.70
CA LEU A 76 -3.38 4.24 3.32
C LEU A 76 -3.37 5.46 2.40
N LEU A 77 -2.25 5.64 1.69
CA LEU A 77 -2.02 6.79 0.82
C LEU A 77 -2.72 6.61 -0.54
N SER A 78 -2.52 5.46 -1.18
CA SER A 78 -3.17 5.12 -2.45
C SER A 78 -3.60 3.66 -2.51
N MET A 79 -4.61 3.43 -3.35
CA MET A 79 -5.11 2.12 -3.73
C MET A 79 -5.31 2.17 -5.25
N ASP A 80 -4.40 1.52 -5.95
CA ASP A 80 -4.31 1.53 -7.40
C ASP A 80 -4.47 0.10 -7.93
N GLU A 81 -4.72 -0.03 -9.22
CA GLU A 81 -4.69 -1.32 -9.91
C GLU A 81 -3.54 -1.32 -10.92
N THR A 82 -2.86 -2.46 -11.04
CA THR A 82 -1.95 -2.68 -12.16
C THR A 82 -2.73 -2.70 -13.46
N GLN A 83 -2.02 -2.61 -14.60
CA GLN A 83 -2.64 -2.75 -15.93
C GLN A 83 -3.37 -4.10 -16.11
N GLY A 84 -3.06 -5.10 -15.29
CA GLY A 84 -3.74 -6.40 -15.26
C GLY A 84 -4.90 -6.50 -14.25
N GLY A 85 -5.29 -5.41 -13.59
CA GLY A 85 -6.37 -5.39 -12.59
C GLY A 85 -5.97 -5.92 -11.20
N GLU A 86 -4.70 -6.28 -10.99
CA GLU A 86 -4.22 -6.70 -9.67
C GLU A 86 -4.02 -5.48 -8.76
N PRO A 87 -4.43 -5.54 -7.48
CA PRO A 87 -4.41 -4.40 -6.59
C PRO A 87 -3.00 -4.02 -6.10
N VAL A 88 -2.81 -2.73 -5.84
CA VAL A 88 -1.60 -2.11 -5.33
C VAL A 88 -1.98 -1.15 -4.20
N TYR A 89 -1.41 -1.36 -3.03
CA TYR A 89 -1.60 -0.51 -1.85
C TYR A 89 -0.31 0.20 -1.52
N VAL A 90 -0.39 1.52 -1.36
CA VAL A 90 0.72 2.34 -0.88
C VAL A 90 0.35 2.94 0.45
N PHE A 91 1.17 2.74 1.46
CA PHE A 91 0.93 3.23 2.81
C PHE A 91 2.22 3.65 3.50
N ASN A 92 2.13 4.62 4.40
CA ASN A 92 3.24 5.08 5.23
C ASN A 92 3.05 4.63 6.68
N ALA A 93 4.09 4.06 7.27
CA ALA A 93 4.12 3.89 8.72
C ALA A 93 4.22 5.26 9.38
N ILE A 94 3.30 5.54 10.32
CA ILE A 94 3.36 6.73 11.14
C ILE A 94 4.53 6.52 12.12
N PRO A 95 5.62 7.31 12.01
CA PRO A 95 6.76 7.15 12.90
C PRO A 95 6.34 7.39 14.34
N THR A 96 6.86 6.56 15.26
CA THR A 96 6.74 6.83 16.69
C THR A 96 7.62 8.02 17.05
N ALA A 97 7.22 8.81 18.06
CA ALA A 97 7.97 10.00 18.48
C ALA A 97 9.44 9.65 18.73
N GLY A 98 10.35 10.38 18.08
CA GLY A 98 11.80 10.15 18.13
C GLY A 98 12.38 9.34 16.96
N SER A 99 11.55 8.83 16.03
CA SER A 99 12.05 8.21 14.79
C SER A 99 12.31 9.27 13.71
N GLU A 100 13.55 9.35 13.23
CA GLU A 100 13.95 10.24 12.13
C GLU A 100 13.59 9.71 10.73
N VAL A 101 13.17 8.44 10.66
CA VAL A 101 12.85 7.74 9.42
C VAL A 101 11.36 7.39 9.38
N THR A 102 10.71 7.77 8.28
CA THR A 102 9.37 7.32 7.88
C THR A 102 9.52 6.20 6.87
N ASN A 103 8.87 5.06 7.12
CA ASN A 103 8.85 3.96 6.16
C ASN A 103 7.63 4.06 5.25
N LEU A 104 7.87 4.05 3.95
CA LEU A 104 6.86 3.90 2.91
C LEU A 104 6.82 2.44 2.47
N PHE A 105 5.63 1.93 2.25
CA PHE A 105 5.40 0.55 1.84
C PHE A 105 4.55 0.50 0.58
N ARG A 106 4.88 -0.44 -0.29
CA ARG A 106 4.07 -0.80 -1.46
C ARG A 106 3.78 -2.29 -1.41
N LEU A 107 2.53 -2.64 -1.14
CA LEU A 107 2.02 -4.00 -1.20
C LEU A 107 1.32 -4.21 -2.55
N PHE A 108 1.74 -5.21 -3.32
CA PHE A 108 1.19 -5.44 -4.65
C PHE A 108 1.19 -6.93 -5.00
N LYS A 109 0.28 -7.34 -5.87
CA LYS A 109 0.23 -8.72 -6.39
C LYS A 109 0.81 -8.77 -7.80
N ALA A 110 1.82 -9.64 -7.99
CA ALA A 110 2.48 -9.89 -9.27
C ALA A 110 2.83 -11.38 -9.37
N GLY A 111 1.79 -12.22 -9.50
CA GLY A 111 1.86 -13.66 -9.22
C GLY A 111 1.63 -13.91 -7.73
N GLU A 112 2.67 -13.73 -6.92
CA GLU A 112 2.57 -13.70 -5.45
C GLU A 112 2.44 -12.27 -4.91
N TRP A 113 1.95 -12.12 -3.68
CA TRP A 113 1.91 -10.82 -3.03
C TRP A 113 3.31 -10.44 -2.56
N ARG A 114 3.71 -9.20 -2.83
CA ARG A 114 5.00 -8.66 -2.45
C ARG A 114 4.87 -7.33 -1.73
N LEU A 115 5.67 -7.14 -0.69
CA LEU A 115 5.80 -5.90 0.04
C LEU A 115 7.19 -5.31 -0.18
N ALA A 116 7.27 -4.22 -0.94
CA ALA A 116 8.48 -3.40 -1.01
C ALA A 116 8.44 -2.29 0.05
N SER A 117 9.60 -1.92 0.59
CA SER A 117 9.72 -0.85 1.58
C SER A 117 10.75 0.18 1.13
N ALA A 118 10.55 1.43 1.54
CA ALA A 118 11.51 2.50 1.38
C ALA A 118 11.58 3.34 2.65
N GLY A 119 12.79 3.52 3.19
CA GLY A 119 13.02 4.42 4.32
C GLY A 119 13.30 5.82 3.83
N VAL A 120 12.52 6.80 4.28
CA VAL A 120 12.70 8.23 3.96
C VAL A 120 12.98 8.98 5.26
N ALA A 121 14.06 9.77 5.29
CA ALA A 121 14.37 10.67 6.39
C ALA A 121 14.27 12.12 5.92
N PHE A 122 13.95 13.04 6.82
CA PHE A 122 13.98 14.46 6.52
C PHE A 122 15.25 15.10 7.09
N MET A 123 16.13 15.59 6.22
CA MET A 123 17.27 16.41 6.63
C MET A 123 16.88 17.88 6.48
N GLY A 124 16.44 18.49 7.58
CA GLY A 124 15.76 19.78 7.54
C GLY A 124 14.39 19.65 6.87
N LYS A 125 14.20 20.31 5.72
CA LYS A 125 12.95 20.24 4.93
C LYS A 125 13.05 19.35 3.68
N VAL A 126 14.19 18.69 3.48
CA VAL A 126 14.45 17.90 2.27
C VAL A 126 14.27 16.41 2.59
N PRO A 127 13.37 15.69 1.89
CA PRO A 127 13.27 14.24 2.02
C PRO A 127 14.47 13.57 1.35
N VAL A 128 15.11 12.67 2.08
CA VAL A 128 16.27 11.90 1.64
C VAL A 128 15.93 10.42 1.76
N LEU A 129 16.05 9.70 0.64
CA LEU A 129 15.91 8.26 0.61
C LEU A 129 17.09 7.61 1.33
N ARG A 130 16.81 6.80 2.35
CA ARG A 130 17.80 6.08 3.15
C ARG A 130 18.07 4.67 2.63
N GLY A 131 17.06 4.03 2.05
CA GLY A 131 17.17 2.70 1.50
C GLY A 131 15.88 2.25 0.85
N ILE A 132 15.98 1.27 -0.03
CA ILE A 132 14.87 0.55 -0.63
C ILE A 132 15.12 -0.93 -0.37
N GLU A 133 14.17 -1.60 0.27
CA GLU A 133 14.23 -3.04 0.43
C GLU A 133 13.44 -3.71 -0.70
N PRO A 134 14.04 -4.70 -1.39
CA PRO A 134 13.36 -5.41 -2.45
C PRO A 134 12.13 -6.13 -1.90
N GLY A 135 11.08 -6.24 -2.73
CA GLY A 135 9.79 -6.76 -2.31
C GLY A 135 9.89 -8.15 -1.69
N ILE A 136 9.41 -8.34 -0.47
CA ILE A 136 9.34 -9.65 0.20
C ILE A 136 7.98 -10.29 0.01
N ALA A 137 7.89 -11.62 -0.08
CA ALA A 137 6.61 -12.27 -0.33
C ALA A 137 5.76 -12.37 0.95
N PHE A 138 4.48 -12.09 0.80
CA PHE A 138 3.45 -12.19 1.81
C PHE A 138 2.35 -13.14 1.34
N ASP A 139 1.66 -13.78 2.27
CA ASP A 139 0.40 -14.46 2.03
C ASP A 139 -0.73 -13.54 2.46
N CYS A 140 -1.41 -12.95 1.46
CA CYS A 140 -2.55 -12.07 1.70
C CYS A 140 -3.87 -12.78 1.40
N ARG A 141 -4.85 -12.57 2.29
CA ARG A 141 -6.24 -12.99 2.11
C ARG A 141 -7.13 -11.75 2.15
N ARG A 142 -8.05 -11.68 1.19
CA ARG A 142 -9.10 -10.66 1.16
C ARG A 142 -10.36 -11.26 1.82
N SER A 143 -10.98 -10.49 2.70
CA SER A 143 -12.30 -10.78 3.26
C SER A 143 -13.24 -9.67 2.82
N ASP A 144 -14.34 -10.05 2.18
CA ASP A 144 -15.40 -9.14 1.75
C ASP A 144 -16.39 -8.85 2.90
N LEU A 145 -16.20 -9.50 4.04
CA LEU A 145 -16.97 -9.30 5.27
C LEU A 145 -16.08 -8.53 6.26
N GLY A 146 -16.47 -7.29 6.54
CA GLY A 146 -15.99 -6.50 7.68
C GLY A 146 -16.74 -6.88 8.96
#